data_AF-A0ABD5S383-F1
#
_entry.id   AF-A0ABD5S383-F1
#
_cell.length_a   1.000
_cell.length_b   1.000
_cell.length_c   1.000
_cell.angle_alpha   90.00
_cell.angle_beta   90.00
_cell.angle_gamma   90.00
#
_symmetry.space_group_name_H-M   'P 1'
#
loop_
_entity.id
_entity.type
_entity.pdbx_description
1 polymer ?
#
loop_
_entity_poly.entity_id
_entity_poly.type
_entity_poly.pdbx_seq_one_letter_code
_entity_poly.pdbx_strand_id
1 'polypeptide(L)'
;ARVSGYVSLQFGDEVVLVAAENHDEFEADLYRALLDQQTVFAKHPAVAGGVVQDTTWERARIKIGEDSLDVATQSGEFVELDLNDIGGVETAERTVKGEKRQVLEAEHTEGSTSVQTHLSGTERQCRFIEAYLRQGEERNKANVDLDESDREVLMALYSGVSPFEIPNFLGMDTDRVENIFEELIELEVLEEVRVRREVSLKPRGRNIASEAMNDQ
;
A
#
# COMPACT_ATOMS: atom_id res chain seq x y z
N ALA A 1 3.99 -20.82 31.29
CA ALA A 1 4.23 -19.62 30.48
C ALA A 1 2.96 -19.36 29.68
N ARG A 2 2.41 -18.13 29.68
CA ARG A 2 1.37 -17.76 28.71
C ARG A 2 2.12 -17.43 27.42
N VAL A 3 2.00 -18.26 26.41
CA VAL A 3 2.59 -17.97 25.10
C VAL A 3 1.68 -16.92 24.44
N SER A 4 2.25 -15.79 24.02
CA SER A 4 1.51 -14.63 23.52
C SER A 4 1.12 -14.70 22.04
N GLY A 5 1.46 -15.78 21.33
CA GLY A 5 1.10 -16.00 19.94
C GLY A 5 1.31 -17.44 19.49
N TYR A 6 0.66 -17.83 18.40
CA TYR A 6 0.81 -19.15 17.77
C TYR A 6 0.73 -19.03 16.25
N VAL A 7 1.56 -19.78 15.54
CA VAL A 7 1.45 -19.96 14.09
C VAL A 7 0.59 -21.18 13.81
N SER A 8 -0.43 -21.03 12.96
CA SER A 8 -1.28 -22.15 12.54
C SER A 8 -0.74 -22.77 11.26
N LEU A 9 -0.32 -24.03 11.32
CA LEU A 9 0.18 -24.78 10.16
C LEU A 9 -0.86 -25.82 9.72
N GLN A 10 -1.37 -25.68 8.51
CA GLN A 10 -2.29 -26.66 7.94
C GLN A 10 -1.55 -27.72 7.11
N PHE A 11 -1.76 -28.99 7.46
CA PHE A 11 -1.24 -30.16 6.75
C PHE A 11 -2.40 -31.04 6.29
N GLY A 12 -2.87 -30.81 5.06
CA GLY A 12 -4.09 -31.45 4.58
C GLY A 12 -5.31 -31.01 5.39
N ASP A 13 -5.96 -31.94 6.08
CA ASP A 13 -7.13 -31.68 6.92
C ASP A 13 -6.75 -31.39 8.39
N GLU A 14 -5.47 -31.49 8.75
CA GLU A 14 -4.98 -31.26 10.12
C GLU A 14 -4.44 -29.83 10.28
N VAL A 15 -4.72 -29.22 11.44
CA VAL A 15 -4.17 -27.92 11.83
C VAL A 15 -3.32 -28.08 13.08
N VAL A 16 -2.06 -27.68 12.99
CA VAL A 16 -1.09 -27.69 14.10
C VAL A 16 -0.84 -26.27 14.54
N LEU A 17 -1.05 -25.98 15.83
CA LEU A 17 -0.70 -24.69 16.43
C LEU A 17 0.70 -24.78 17.03
N VAL A 18 1.62 -23.98 16.50
CA VAL A 18 3.01 -23.93 16.98
C VAL A 18 3.22 -22.65 17.77
N ALA A 19 3.64 -22.81 19.02
CA ALA A 19 3.93 -21.70 19.92
C ALA A 19 5.43 -21.74 20.25
N ALA A 20 6.13 -20.65 19.95
CA ALA A 20 7.57 -20.51 20.18
C ALA A 20 7.84 -19.51 21.32
N GLU A 21 9.02 -19.57 21.94
CA GLU A 21 9.41 -18.60 22.98
C GLU A 21 9.57 -17.19 22.39
N ASN A 22 10.11 -17.07 21.18
CA ASN A 22 10.15 -15.85 20.39
C ASN A 22 9.26 -16.03 19.15
N HIS A 23 8.00 -15.61 19.25
CA HIS A 23 6.98 -15.87 18.23
C HIS A 23 7.31 -15.19 16.90
N ASP A 24 7.66 -13.91 16.94
CA ASP A 24 7.88 -13.07 15.75
C ASP A 24 9.12 -13.55 14.98
N GLU A 25 10.21 -13.87 15.70
CA GLU A 25 11.43 -14.42 15.08
C GLU A 25 11.16 -15.80 14.46
N PHE A 26 10.40 -16.67 15.15
CA PHE A 26 10.02 -17.98 14.62
C PHE A 26 9.16 -17.87 13.36
N GLU A 27 8.20 -16.95 13.34
CA GLU A 27 7.33 -16.72 12.19
C GLU A 27 8.14 -16.22 10.99
N ALA A 28 9.00 -15.21 11.18
CA ALA A 28 9.87 -14.71 10.12
C ALA A 28 10.78 -15.80 9.55
N ASP A 29 11.38 -16.63 10.41
CA ASP A 29 12.23 -17.75 10.00
C ASP A 29 11.46 -18.85 9.26
N LEU A 30 10.20 -19.08 9.63
CA LEU A 30 9.33 -20.00 8.91
C LEU A 30 9.07 -19.51 7.48
N TYR A 31 8.71 -18.23 7.31
CA TYR A 31 8.51 -17.66 5.96
C TYR A 31 9.79 -17.70 5.13
N ARG A 32 10.94 -17.32 5.71
CA ARG A 32 12.26 -17.46 5.05
C ARG A 32 12.51 -18.89 4.60
N ALA A 33 12.31 -19.88 5.47
CA ALA A 33 12.53 -21.28 5.14
C ALA A 33 11.62 -21.79 4.00
N LEU A 34 10.42 -21.23 3.86
CA LEU A 34 9.44 -21.63 2.86
C LEU A 34 9.56 -20.88 1.54
N LEU A 35 9.99 -19.63 1.56
CA LEU A 35 9.94 -18.72 0.42
C LEU A 35 11.32 -18.30 -0.11
N ASP A 36 12.38 -18.31 0.70
CA ASP A 36 13.68 -17.84 0.23
C ASP A 36 14.19 -18.66 -0.97
N GLN A 37 14.71 -17.92 -1.96
CA GLN A 37 15.28 -18.42 -3.21
C GLN A 37 14.30 -19.21 -4.09
N GLN A 38 13.01 -19.25 -3.73
CA GLN A 38 11.99 -19.84 -4.57
C GLN A 38 11.89 -19.06 -5.87
N THR A 39 11.66 -19.79 -6.97
CA THR A 39 11.45 -19.18 -8.29
C THR A 39 9.96 -19.14 -8.59
N VAL A 40 9.47 -17.96 -8.94
CA VAL A 40 8.09 -17.69 -9.36
C VAL A 40 8.09 -16.98 -10.71
N PHE A 41 6.91 -16.78 -11.29
CA PHE A 41 6.71 -15.80 -12.33
C PHE A 41 6.27 -14.48 -11.71
N ALA A 42 6.88 -13.38 -12.14
CA ALA A 42 6.50 -12.03 -11.76
C ALA A 42 6.10 -11.23 -13.01
N LYS A 43 5.17 -10.32 -12.84
CA LYS A 43 4.86 -9.25 -13.79
C LYS A 43 4.74 -7.96 -12.97
N HIS A 44 5.71 -7.06 -13.14
CA HIS A 44 5.80 -5.80 -12.43
C HIS A 44 6.19 -4.64 -13.38
N PRO A 45 5.66 -3.44 -13.15
CA PRO A 45 4.31 -3.24 -12.60
C PRO A 45 3.29 -3.83 -13.58
N ALA A 46 2.30 -4.57 -13.09
CA ALA A 46 1.17 -5.04 -13.91
C ALA A 46 0.11 -3.94 -14.10
N VAL A 47 -0.05 -3.10 -13.08
CA VAL A 47 -0.88 -1.89 -13.06
C VAL A 47 -0.05 -0.78 -12.40
N ALA A 48 -0.20 0.46 -12.87
CA ALA A 48 0.36 1.65 -12.21
C ALA A 48 -0.66 2.79 -12.30
N GLY A 49 -1.01 3.41 -11.16
CA GLY A 49 -2.02 4.46 -11.08
C GLY A 49 -3.39 4.06 -11.66
N GLY A 50 -3.78 2.79 -11.49
CA GLY A 50 -5.01 2.23 -12.07
C GLY A 50 -4.95 1.89 -13.56
N VAL A 51 -3.81 2.10 -14.23
CA VAL A 51 -3.64 1.78 -15.65
C VAL A 51 -2.85 0.48 -15.83
N VAL A 52 -3.42 -0.47 -16.56
CA VAL A 52 -2.75 -1.74 -16.91
C VAL A 52 -1.53 -1.47 -17.79
N GLN A 53 -0.40 -2.07 -17.42
CA GLN A 53 0.87 -1.89 -18.10
C GLN A 53 1.16 -3.01 -19.11
N ASP A 54 1.91 -2.67 -20.16
CA ASP A 54 2.37 -3.61 -21.18
C ASP A 54 3.65 -4.35 -20.73
N THR A 55 3.64 -4.84 -19.49
CA THR A 55 4.71 -5.66 -18.91
C THR A 55 4.40 -7.13 -19.14
N THR A 56 5.45 -7.94 -19.30
CA THR A 56 5.32 -9.37 -19.58
C THR A 56 5.75 -10.20 -18.38
N TRP A 57 5.21 -11.41 -18.29
CA TRP A 57 5.64 -12.36 -17.28
C TRP A 57 7.10 -12.75 -17.47
N GLU A 58 7.87 -12.72 -16.40
CA GLU A 58 9.24 -13.24 -16.37
C GLU A 58 9.50 -14.07 -15.12
N ARG A 59 10.58 -14.84 -15.12
CA ARG A 59 10.97 -15.57 -13.90
C ARG A 59 11.55 -14.57 -12.90
N ALA A 60 11.24 -14.76 -11.63
CA ALA A 60 11.81 -13.99 -10.55
C ALA A 60 12.20 -14.91 -9.39
N ARG A 61 13.24 -14.52 -8.64
CA ARG A 61 13.56 -15.11 -7.35
C ARG A 61 12.98 -14.25 -6.27
N ILE A 62 12.38 -14.89 -5.27
CA ILE A 62 11.86 -14.19 -4.10
C ILE A 62 12.72 -14.43 -2.88
N LYS A 63 12.69 -13.48 -1.95
CA LYS A 63 13.36 -13.55 -0.66
C LYS A 63 12.56 -12.74 0.37
N ILE A 64 12.53 -13.22 1.61
CA ILE A 64 11.96 -12.48 2.73
C ILE A 64 13.02 -11.52 3.30
N GLY A 65 12.69 -10.23 3.28
CA GLY A 65 13.49 -9.14 3.82
C GLY A 65 13.21 -8.88 5.30
N GLU A 66 13.51 -7.65 5.74
CA GLU A 66 13.04 -7.10 7.01
C GLU A 66 11.72 -6.38 6.68
N ASP A 67 10.58 -6.98 7.05
CA ASP A 67 9.23 -6.52 6.70
C ASP A 67 8.94 -6.37 5.20
N SER A 68 9.62 -7.12 4.32
CA SER A 68 9.37 -7.06 2.88
C SER A 68 9.44 -8.42 2.18
N LEU A 69 8.80 -8.52 1.01
CA LEU A 69 9.02 -9.60 0.05
C LEU A 69 9.80 -9.04 -1.15
N ASP A 70 11.08 -9.36 -1.21
CA ASP A 70 11.97 -8.96 -2.29
C ASP A 70 11.73 -9.85 -3.52
N VAL A 71 11.55 -9.24 -4.68
CA VAL A 71 11.36 -9.92 -5.96
C VAL A 71 12.44 -9.47 -6.95
N ALA A 72 13.42 -10.32 -7.20
CA ALA A 72 14.47 -10.09 -8.18
C ALA A 72 14.10 -10.76 -9.51
N THR A 73 13.77 -9.97 -10.52
CA THR A 73 13.34 -10.47 -11.83
C THR A 73 14.52 -10.93 -12.69
N GLN A 74 14.24 -11.75 -13.70
CA GLN A 74 15.26 -12.25 -14.62
C GLN A 74 15.88 -11.13 -15.49
N SER A 75 15.14 -10.05 -15.74
CA SER A 75 15.61 -8.85 -16.43
C SER A 75 16.56 -7.99 -15.58
N GLY A 76 16.65 -8.25 -14.28
CA GLY A 76 17.52 -7.55 -13.34
C GLY A 76 16.83 -6.43 -12.56
N GLU A 77 15.51 -6.31 -12.68
CA GLU A 77 14.71 -5.42 -11.84
C GLU A 77 14.59 -6.00 -10.42
N PHE A 78 14.66 -5.12 -9.43
CA PHE A 78 14.45 -5.46 -8.03
C PHE A 78 13.21 -4.73 -7.55
N VAL A 79 12.21 -5.50 -7.15
CA VAL A 79 10.92 -5.00 -6.67
C VAL A 79 10.81 -5.38 -5.21
N GLU A 80 10.71 -4.39 -4.35
CA GLU A 80 10.49 -4.58 -2.92
C GLU A 80 9.00 -4.41 -2.63
N LEU A 81 8.39 -5.44 -2.07
CA LEU A 81 7.02 -5.39 -1.56
C LEU A 81 7.09 -5.19 -0.05
N ASP A 82 7.23 -3.94 0.38
CA ASP A 82 7.24 -3.57 1.81
C ASP A 82 5.84 -3.83 2.40
N LEU A 83 5.78 -4.54 3.52
CA LEU A 83 4.53 -4.86 4.21
C LEU A 83 3.79 -3.59 4.68
N ASN A 84 4.50 -2.51 4.97
CA ASN A 84 3.89 -1.21 5.33
C ASN A 84 3.21 -0.53 4.14
N ASP A 85 3.59 -0.88 2.92
CA ASP A 85 3.04 -0.28 1.70
C ASP A 85 1.97 -1.16 1.02
N ILE A 86 1.65 -2.34 1.57
CA ILE A 86 0.64 -3.23 1.01
C ILE A 86 -0.78 -2.68 1.25
N GLY A 87 -1.44 -2.27 0.17
CA GLY A 87 -2.85 -1.81 0.21
C GLY A 87 -3.86 -2.94 0.05
N GLY A 88 -3.49 -4.03 -0.61
CA GLY A 88 -4.41 -5.13 -0.87
C GLY A 88 -3.75 -6.36 -1.48
N VAL A 89 -4.28 -7.54 -1.15
CA VAL A 89 -3.83 -8.82 -1.71
C VAL A 89 -5.02 -9.63 -2.19
N GLU A 90 -5.08 -9.84 -3.51
CA GLU A 90 -6.13 -10.62 -4.18
C GLU A 90 -5.55 -11.84 -4.90
N THR A 91 -6.41 -12.81 -5.18
CA THR A 91 -6.04 -13.96 -6.04
C THR A 91 -7.02 -14.12 -7.19
N ALA A 92 -6.49 -14.37 -8.38
CA ALA A 92 -7.26 -14.56 -9.59
C ALA A 92 -6.68 -15.69 -10.46
N GLU A 93 -7.50 -16.25 -11.35
CA GLU A 93 -7.02 -17.14 -12.40
C GLU A 93 -6.66 -16.32 -13.64
N ARG A 94 -5.40 -16.42 -14.11
CA ARG A 94 -4.95 -15.74 -15.34
C ARG A 94 -4.08 -16.64 -16.21
N THR A 95 -3.92 -16.24 -17.46
CA THR A 95 -2.98 -16.89 -18.38
C THR A 95 -1.56 -16.40 -18.12
N VAL A 96 -0.68 -17.30 -17.73
CA VAL A 96 0.74 -17.05 -17.47
C VAL A 96 1.54 -18.02 -18.35
N LYS A 97 2.36 -17.48 -19.25
CA LYS A 97 3.16 -18.27 -20.22
C LYS A 97 2.34 -19.32 -21.01
N GLY A 98 1.09 -19.00 -21.32
CA GLY A 98 0.20 -19.85 -22.13
C GLY A 98 -0.63 -20.86 -21.33
N GLU A 99 -0.48 -20.90 -20.01
CA GLU A 99 -1.23 -21.80 -19.12
C GLU A 99 -2.13 -21.00 -18.17
N LYS A 100 -3.29 -21.54 -17.81
CA LYS A 100 -4.11 -21.00 -16.73
C LYS A 100 -3.44 -21.31 -15.39
N ARG A 101 -3.15 -20.27 -14.61
CA ARG A 101 -2.49 -20.38 -13.31
C ARG A 101 -3.18 -19.44 -12.32
N GLN A 102 -3.09 -19.78 -11.04
CA GLN A 102 -3.38 -18.84 -9.97
C GLN A 102 -2.34 -17.73 -10.00
N VAL A 103 -2.81 -16.50 -9.90
CA VAL A 103 -2.02 -15.27 -9.79
C VAL A 103 -2.41 -14.59 -8.50
N LEU A 104 -1.40 -14.18 -7.74
CA LEU A 104 -1.53 -13.27 -6.62
C LEU A 104 -1.31 -11.85 -7.13
N GLU A 105 -2.21 -10.95 -6.80
CA GLU A 105 -2.19 -9.53 -7.17
C GLU A 105 -1.94 -8.75 -5.89
N ALA A 106 -0.72 -8.25 -5.73
CA ALA A 106 -0.32 -7.44 -4.59
C ALA A 106 -0.35 -5.96 -5.02
N GLU A 107 -1.26 -5.19 -4.43
CA GLU A 107 -1.26 -3.74 -4.56
C GLU A 107 -0.34 -3.13 -3.50
N HIS A 108 0.58 -2.29 -3.94
CA HIS A 108 1.53 -1.60 -3.07
C HIS A 108 1.91 -0.23 -3.62
N THR A 109 2.50 0.60 -2.76
CA THR A 109 2.97 1.93 -3.14
C THR A 109 4.45 1.90 -3.51
N GLU A 110 4.78 2.31 -4.73
CA GLU A 110 6.17 2.54 -5.16
C GLU A 110 6.40 4.06 -5.31
N GLY A 111 7.14 4.65 -4.37
CA GLY A 111 7.27 6.11 -4.29
C GLY A 111 5.93 6.76 -3.96
N SER A 112 5.35 7.51 -4.89
CA SER A 112 4.03 8.14 -4.73
C SER A 112 2.95 7.49 -5.60
N THR A 113 3.22 6.30 -6.16
CA THR A 113 2.34 5.66 -7.15
C THR A 113 1.87 4.31 -6.63
N SER A 114 0.55 4.11 -6.53
CA SER A 114 -0.03 2.78 -6.34
C SER A 114 0.24 1.94 -7.60
N VAL A 115 0.87 0.79 -7.40
CA VAL A 115 1.22 -0.19 -8.42
C VAL A 115 0.71 -1.57 -8.01
N GLN A 116 0.57 -2.47 -8.99
CA GLN A 116 0.27 -3.87 -8.69
C GLN A 116 1.36 -4.78 -9.22
N THR A 117 1.92 -5.61 -8.35
CA THR A 117 2.83 -6.69 -8.71
C THR A 117 2.06 -8.00 -8.78
N HIS A 118 2.11 -8.67 -9.94
CA HIS A 118 1.47 -9.97 -10.09
C HIS A 118 2.49 -11.09 -9.93
N LEU A 119 2.21 -12.07 -9.07
CA LEU A 119 3.05 -13.22 -8.79
C LEU A 119 2.31 -14.52 -9.11
N SER A 120 3.01 -15.49 -9.70
CA SER A 120 2.46 -16.83 -9.97
C SER A 120 3.51 -17.91 -9.75
N GLY A 121 3.21 -18.86 -8.87
CA GLY A 121 4.09 -19.98 -8.53
C GLY A 121 3.36 -21.32 -8.59
N THR A 122 3.78 -22.22 -7.71
CA THR A 122 2.98 -23.36 -7.28
C THR A 122 1.88 -22.88 -6.32
N GLU A 123 0.80 -23.65 -6.18
CA GLU A 123 -0.28 -23.35 -5.23
C GLU A 123 0.22 -23.15 -3.80
N ARG A 124 1.23 -23.93 -3.38
CA ARG A 124 1.89 -23.78 -2.08
C ARG A 124 2.62 -22.45 -1.96
N GLN A 125 3.40 -22.07 -2.98
CA GLN A 125 4.11 -20.79 -2.98
C GLN A 125 3.13 -19.62 -2.94
N CYS A 126 2.09 -19.63 -3.78
CA CYS A 126 1.06 -18.59 -3.78
C CYS A 126 0.40 -18.45 -2.41
N ARG A 127 0.04 -19.56 -1.75
CA ARG A 127 -0.55 -19.52 -0.40
C ARG A 127 0.37 -18.90 0.65
N PHE A 128 1.66 -19.22 0.65
CA PHE A 128 2.59 -18.65 1.62
C PHE A 128 2.93 -17.19 1.33
N ILE A 129 3.06 -16.82 0.04
CA ILE A 129 3.22 -15.42 -0.37
C ILE A 129 1.99 -14.61 0.04
N GLU A 130 0.79 -15.13 -0.21
CA GLU A 130 -0.47 -14.52 0.21
C GLU A 130 -0.53 -14.33 1.70
N ALA A 131 -0.28 -15.39 2.47
CA ALA A 131 -0.30 -15.32 3.93
C ALA A 131 0.72 -14.32 4.49
N TYR A 132 1.89 -14.18 3.86
CA TYR A 132 2.90 -13.21 4.27
C TYR A 132 2.46 -11.77 3.96
N LEU A 133 2.07 -11.48 2.71
CA LEU A 133 1.66 -10.14 2.30
C LEU A 133 0.35 -9.67 2.96
N ARG A 134 -0.54 -10.61 3.31
CA ARG A 134 -1.75 -10.29 4.08
C ARG A 134 -1.44 -9.73 5.47
N GLN A 135 -0.27 -10.00 6.05
CA GLN A 135 0.13 -9.38 7.32
C GLN A 135 0.28 -7.86 7.15
N GLY A 136 0.86 -7.43 6.02
CA GLY A 136 0.93 -6.02 5.65
C GLY A 136 -0.46 -5.43 5.40
N GLU A 137 -1.27 -6.10 4.58
CA GLU A 137 -2.66 -5.69 4.33
C GLU A 137 -3.47 -5.53 5.63
N GLU A 138 -3.35 -6.47 6.57
CA GLU A 138 -4.03 -6.41 7.87
C GLU A 138 -3.48 -5.30 8.76
N ARG A 139 -2.16 -5.10 8.81
CA ARG A 139 -1.51 -3.99 9.53
C ARG A 139 -2.01 -2.63 9.02
N ASN A 140 -2.18 -2.51 7.71
CA ASN A 140 -2.58 -1.25 7.06
C ASN A 140 -4.11 -1.05 7.07
N LYS A 141 -4.90 -2.13 7.10
CA LYS A 141 -6.37 -2.08 7.28
C LYS A 141 -6.80 -1.84 8.72
N ALA A 142 -6.09 -2.41 9.70
CA ALA A 142 -6.52 -2.43 11.10
C ALA A 142 -6.49 -1.06 11.79
N ASN A 143 -5.85 -0.05 11.19
CA ASN A 143 -5.64 1.24 11.83
C ASN A 143 -6.57 2.36 11.39
N VAL A 144 -7.54 2.13 10.50
CA VAL A 144 -8.29 3.26 9.93
C VAL A 144 -9.80 3.05 9.95
N ASP A 145 -10.39 3.23 11.14
CA ASP A 145 -11.84 3.32 11.34
C ASP A 145 -12.33 4.71 10.88
N LEU A 146 -12.45 4.88 9.57
CA LEU A 146 -12.90 6.14 8.97
C LEU A 146 -14.38 6.39 9.23
N ASP A 147 -14.72 7.63 9.50
CA ASP A 147 -16.12 8.07 9.51
C ASP A 147 -16.62 8.32 8.08
N GLU A 148 -17.89 8.73 7.93
CA GLU A 148 -18.48 8.99 6.61
C GLU A 148 -17.80 10.20 5.92
N SER A 149 -17.48 11.24 6.69
CA SER A 149 -16.84 12.46 6.18
C SER A 149 -15.41 12.19 5.72
N ASP A 150 -14.65 11.36 6.44
CA ASP A 150 -13.29 11.00 6.04
C ASP A 150 -13.28 10.25 4.70
N ARG A 151 -14.22 9.32 4.51
CA ARG A 151 -14.38 8.59 3.24
C ARG A 151 -14.76 9.53 2.10
N GLU A 152 -15.66 10.49 2.33
CA GLU A 152 -16.04 11.48 1.33
C GLU A 152 -14.85 12.36 0.91
N VAL A 153 -14.02 12.78 1.87
CA VAL A 153 -12.78 13.55 1.61
C VAL A 153 -11.78 12.71 0.79
N LEU A 154 -11.55 11.45 1.16
CA LEU A 154 -10.68 10.55 0.40
C LEU A 154 -11.20 10.31 -1.02
N MET A 155 -12.50 10.11 -1.19
CA MET A 155 -13.10 9.91 -2.52
C MET A 155 -12.99 11.17 -3.39
N ALA A 156 -13.15 12.37 -2.81
CA ALA A 156 -12.94 13.63 -3.53
C ALA A 156 -11.49 13.75 -4.01
N LEU A 157 -10.50 13.47 -3.15
CA LEU A 157 -9.08 13.44 -3.51
C LEU A 157 -8.80 12.42 -4.62
N TYR A 158 -9.31 11.19 -4.48
CA TYR A 158 -9.15 10.12 -5.46
C TYR A 158 -9.72 10.49 -6.84
N SER A 159 -10.84 11.20 -6.88
CA SER A 159 -11.45 11.69 -8.12
C SER A 159 -10.71 12.86 -8.78
N GLY A 160 -9.63 13.35 -8.15
CA GLY A 160 -8.80 14.43 -8.65
C GLY A 160 -9.28 15.84 -8.27
N VAL A 161 -10.21 15.97 -7.33
CA VAL A 161 -10.61 17.28 -6.80
C VAL A 161 -9.43 17.89 -6.05
N SER A 162 -9.11 19.15 -6.36
CA SER A 162 -8.04 19.89 -5.67
C SER A 162 -8.35 19.99 -4.17
N PRO A 163 -7.40 19.75 -3.25
CA PRO A 163 -7.63 19.86 -1.81
C PRO A 163 -8.27 21.20 -1.37
N PHE A 164 -7.97 22.28 -2.08
CA PHE A 164 -8.54 23.62 -1.83
C PHE A 164 -10.00 23.76 -2.24
N GLU A 165 -10.48 22.91 -3.15
CA GLU A 165 -11.86 22.91 -3.63
C GLU A 165 -12.74 21.93 -2.86
N ILE A 166 -12.14 20.96 -2.14
CA ILE A 166 -12.86 19.92 -1.38
C ILE A 166 -13.88 20.49 -0.39
N PRO A 167 -13.58 21.55 0.42
CA PRO A 167 -14.59 22.14 1.30
C PRO A 167 -15.85 22.56 0.56
N ASN A 168 -15.69 23.25 -0.57
CA ASN A 168 -16.81 23.69 -1.41
C ASN A 168 -17.50 22.52 -2.12
N PHE A 169 -16.73 21.53 -2.57
CA PHE A 169 -17.24 20.37 -3.30
C PHE A 169 -18.11 19.47 -2.42
N LEU A 170 -17.69 19.23 -1.18
CA LEU A 170 -18.44 18.43 -0.20
C LEU A 170 -19.45 19.26 0.61
N GLY A 171 -19.43 20.59 0.49
CA GLY A 171 -20.24 21.48 1.31
C GLY A 171 -19.84 21.45 2.79
N MET A 172 -18.57 21.15 3.08
CA MET A 172 -17.99 21.09 4.41
C MET A 172 -17.25 22.37 4.75
N ASP A 173 -17.17 22.67 6.04
CA ASP A 173 -16.36 23.79 6.54
C ASP A 173 -14.86 23.54 6.28
N THR A 174 -14.12 24.58 5.91
CA THR A 174 -12.68 24.47 5.61
C THR A 174 -11.91 23.91 6.79
N ASP A 175 -12.16 24.40 8.02
CA ASP A 175 -11.46 23.93 9.21
C ASP A 175 -11.77 22.45 9.47
N ARG A 176 -13.02 22.00 9.20
CA ARG A 176 -13.38 20.59 9.33
C ARG A 176 -12.61 19.72 8.34
N VAL A 177 -12.50 20.14 7.08
CA VAL A 177 -11.73 19.40 6.06
C VAL A 177 -10.24 19.39 6.38
N GLU A 178 -9.68 20.50 6.86
CA GLU A 178 -8.26 20.53 7.28
C GLU A 178 -7.99 19.59 8.46
N ASN A 179 -8.87 19.52 9.47
CA ASN A 179 -8.74 18.55 10.56
C ASN A 179 -8.80 17.10 10.04
N ILE A 180 -9.69 16.81 9.08
CA ILE A 180 -9.76 15.48 8.45
C ILE A 180 -8.46 15.16 7.71
N PHE A 181 -7.86 16.12 7.00
CA PHE A 181 -6.54 15.89 6.40
C PHE A 181 -5.47 15.58 7.45
N GLU A 182 -5.44 16.33 8.55
CA GLU A 182 -4.50 16.08 9.65
C GLU A 182 -4.70 14.68 10.25
N GLU A 183 -5.94 14.29 10.58
CA GLU A 183 -6.28 12.96 11.09
C GLU A 183 -5.89 11.85 10.11
N LEU A 184 -6.19 12.02 8.81
CA LEU A 184 -5.83 11.05 7.77
C LEU A 184 -4.32 10.95 7.52
N ILE A 185 -3.56 12.03 7.72
CA ILE A 185 -2.09 12.00 7.67
C ILE A 185 -1.54 11.25 8.91
N GLU A 186 -2.09 11.50 10.09
CA GLU A 186 -1.70 10.78 11.32
C GLU A 186 -1.98 9.28 11.23
N LEU A 187 -3.04 8.89 10.52
CA LEU A 187 -3.39 7.49 10.23
C LEU A 187 -2.60 6.89 9.06
N GLU A 188 -1.61 7.61 8.51
CA GLU A 188 -0.80 7.20 7.34
C GLU A 188 -1.63 6.89 6.08
N VAL A 189 -2.84 7.46 5.97
CA VAL A 189 -3.72 7.33 4.78
C VAL A 189 -3.37 8.38 3.73
N LEU A 190 -2.89 9.55 4.15
CA LEU A 190 -2.47 10.64 3.29
C LEU A 190 -1.02 11.04 3.58
N GLU A 191 -0.30 11.46 2.54
CA GLU A 191 1.05 12.02 2.67
C GLU A 191 1.02 13.55 2.54
N GLU A 192 1.65 14.27 3.48
CA GLU A 192 1.79 15.72 3.38
C GLU A 192 2.78 16.11 2.28
N VAL A 193 2.28 16.60 1.15
CA VAL A 193 3.14 17.09 0.06
C VAL A 193 3.63 18.53 0.30
N ARG A 194 2.77 19.40 0.84
CA ARG A 194 3.08 20.80 1.18
C ARG A 194 1.96 21.46 1.99
N VAL A 195 2.31 22.39 2.88
CA VAL A 195 1.37 23.28 3.56
C VAL A 195 1.25 24.62 2.84
N ARG A 196 0.02 25.08 2.57
CA ARG A 196 -0.27 26.45 2.10
C ARG A 196 -1.03 27.22 3.17
N ARG A 197 -0.76 28.52 3.28
CA ARG A 197 -1.41 29.39 4.27
C ARG A 197 -2.45 30.28 3.60
N GLU A 198 -3.64 30.34 4.18
CA GLU A 198 -4.59 31.41 3.87
C GLU A 198 -4.09 32.74 4.48
N VAL A 199 -4.09 33.81 3.68
CA VAL A 199 -3.58 35.12 4.12
C VAL A 199 -4.50 36.24 3.65
N SER A 200 -4.57 37.31 4.44
CA SER A 200 -5.29 38.53 4.08
C SER A 200 -4.44 39.78 4.30
N LEU A 201 -4.66 40.80 3.46
CA LEU A 201 -3.94 42.06 3.56
C LEU A 201 -4.36 42.85 4.80
N LYS A 202 -3.38 43.09 5.69
CA LYS A 202 -3.48 44.09 6.77
C LYS A 202 -3.54 45.51 6.19
N PRO A 203 -4.05 46.51 6.94
CA PRO A 203 -4.14 47.90 6.47
C PRO A 203 -2.83 48.46 5.90
N ARG A 204 -1.69 48.18 6.56
CA ARG A 204 -0.36 48.59 6.06
C ARG A 204 -0.05 47.98 4.69
N GLY A 205 -0.38 46.71 4.47
CA GLY A 205 -0.17 46.04 3.18
C GLY A 205 -1.07 46.62 2.10
N ARG A 206 -2.31 46.98 2.44
CA ARG A 206 -3.23 47.66 1.51
C ARG A 206 -2.67 49.01 1.06
N ASN A 207 -2.15 49.82 2.00
CA ASN A 207 -1.56 51.12 1.68
C ASN A 207 -0.34 50.99 0.76
N ILE A 208 0.57 50.06 1.03
CA ILE A 208 1.74 49.81 0.18
C ILE A 208 1.31 49.39 -1.24
N ALA A 209 0.31 48.51 -1.35
CA ALA A 209 -0.23 48.11 -2.64
C ALA A 209 -0.88 49.30 -3.38
N SER A 210 -1.60 50.17 -2.67
CA SER A 210 -2.20 51.37 -3.25
C SER A 210 -1.16 52.40 -3.71
N GLU A 211 -0.08 52.60 -2.96
CA GLU A 211 1.04 53.45 -3.38
C GLU A 211 1.71 52.89 -4.65
N ALA A 212 2.01 51.59 -4.68
CA ALA A 212 2.61 50.93 -5.83
C ALA A 212 1.74 50.98 -7.10
N MET A 213 0.41 51.03 -6.95
CA MET A 213 -0.53 51.17 -8.08
C MET A 213 -0.68 52.62 -8.56
N ASN A 214 -0.38 53.62 -7.74
CA ASN A 214 -0.47 55.04 -8.09
C ASN A 214 0.84 55.59 -8.69
N ASP A 215 1.95 54.86 -8.58
CA ASP A 215 3.26 55.19 -9.18
C ASP A 215 3.39 54.71 -10.65
N GLN A 216 2.28 54.30 -11.30
CA GLN A 216 2.18 53.96 -12.73
C GLN A 216 1.45 55.03 -13.54
#